data_AF-A0A3E1EM35-F1
#
_entry.id   AF-A0A3E1EM35-F1
#
_cell.length_a   1.000
_cell.length_b   1.000
_cell.length_c   1.000
_cell.angle_alpha   90.00
_cell.angle_beta   90.00
_cell.angle_gamma   90.00
#
_symmetry.space_group_name_H-M   'P 1'
#
loop_
_entity.id
_entity.type
_entity.pdbx_description
1 polymer ?
#
loop_
_entity_poly.entity_id
_entity_poly.type
_entity_poly.pdbx_seq_one_letter_code
_entity_poly.pdbx_strand_id
1 'polypeptide(L)'
;MKILGIDIGGSALKGAPVDLATGRLLGARFRIETPKVLTPAALAKHAAEMAQHFKWRGPIGVGFPGVIHGSHILTSANLHRKFIGCDGGKLFAQATKCPVTLTNDAAAAALAEMRFGAGRNFKGKTLLLTLGTGIGSSLCYHGLVVPCEFGHLQIKGKSAERFVSAAARKRRDLSWAKWGKELGEYIRSLEQILWPELIIIGGGVSAKSRKFFPYLKTRAKVVPAKFLNEAGIVGAALSFNRHG
;
A
#
# COMPACT_ATOMS: atom_id res chain seq x y z
N MET A 1 -12.36 -7.33 17.37
CA MET A 1 -11.16 -6.62 17.86
C MET A 1 -11.04 -5.31 17.11
N LYS A 2 -10.61 -4.23 17.79
CA LYS A 2 -10.42 -2.91 17.18
C LYS A 2 -8.93 -2.56 17.18
N ILE A 3 -8.41 -2.06 16.07
CA ILE A 3 -6.98 -1.72 15.90
C ILE A 3 -6.86 -0.35 15.22
N LEU A 4 -5.92 0.48 15.66
CA LEU A 4 -5.59 1.71 14.95
C LEU A 4 -4.72 1.37 13.73
N GLY A 5 -5.27 1.60 12.53
CA GLY A 5 -4.52 1.49 11.29
C GLY A 5 -3.85 2.82 10.94
N ILE A 6 -2.57 2.78 10.59
CA ILE A 6 -1.80 3.93 10.10
C ILE A 6 -1.23 3.60 8.73
N ASP A 7 -1.58 4.39 7.72
CA ASP A 7 -1.07 4.33 6.35
C ASP A 7 -0.10 5.49 6.11
N ILE A 8 1.19 5.17 5.90
CA ILE A 8 2.23 6.16 5.64
C ILE A 8 2.38 6.31 4.13
N GLY A 9 1.72 7.31 3.57
CA GLY A 9 1.88 7.69 2.18
C GLY A 9 2.99 8.72 1.97
N GLY A 10 3.50 8.82 0.74
CA GLY A 10 4.51 9.82 0.38
C GLY A 10 4.04 11.28 0.45
N SER A 11 2.74 11.55 0.61
CA SER A 11 2.18 12.91 0.72
C SER A 11 1.44 13.20 2.03
N ALA A 12 0.93 12.15 2.68
CA ALA A 12 0.33 12.27 4.00
C ALA A 12 0.35 10.93 4.71
N LEU A 13 0.42 11.02 6.04
CA LEU A 13 0.08 9.95 6.95
C LEU A 13 -1.42 10.01 7.19
N LYS A 14 -2.07 8.86 7.21
CA LYS A 14 -3.49 8.77 7.51
C LYS A 14 -3.73 7.66 8.51
N GLY A 15 -4.69 7.82 9.40
CA GLY A 15 -5.11 6.70 10.22
C GLY A 15 -6.50 6.87 10.81
N ALA A 16 -7.04 5.74 11.23
CA ALA A 16 -8.32 5.63 11.91
C ALA A 16 -8.39 4.29 12.65
N PRO A 17 -9.15 4.21 13.76
CA PRO A 17 -9.49 2.93 14.35
C PRO A 17 -10.35 2.10 13.40
N VAL A 18 -10.07 0.81 13.31
CA VAL A 18 -10.72 -0.14 12.38
C VAL A 18 -11.34 -1.28 13.18
N ASP A 19 -12.57 -1.65 12.83
CA ASP A 19 -13.16 -2.91 13.26
C ASP A 19 -12.71 -4.05 12.34
N LEU A 20 -11.93 -4.99 12.88
CA LEU A 20 -11.38 -6.10 12.09
C LEU A 20 -12.42 -7.16 11.68
N ALA A 21 -13.63 -7.14 12.25
CA ALA A 21 -14.70 -8.05 11.82
C ALA A 21 -15.29 -7.60 10.48
N THR A 22 -15.44 -6.28 10.30
CA THR A 22 -16.17 -5.69 9.18
C THR A 22 -15.26 -4.94 8.19
N GLY A 23 -14.04 -4.57 8.61
CA GLY A 23 -13.14 -3.69 7.87
C GLY A 23 -13.57 -2.22 7.88
N ARG A 24 -14.58 -1.85 8.69
CA ARG A 24 -15.09 -0.48 8.75
C ARG A 24 -14.20 0.41 9.60
N LEU A 25 -14.02 1.66 9.17
CA LEU A 25 -13.44 2.70 10.00
C LEU A 25 -14.45 3.10 11.07
N LEU A 26 -13.99 3.26 12.30
CA LEU A 26 -14.79 3.61 13.48
C LEU A 26 -14.79 5.12 13.77
N GLY A 27 -14.17 5.91 12.88
CA GLY A 27 -14.12 7.36 12.96
C GLY A 27 -13.63 7.96 11.65
N ALA A 28 -13.74 9.28 11.54
CA ALA A 28 -13.14 10.00 10.42
C ALA A 28 -11.62 9.78 10.42
N ARG A 29 -11.04 9.63 9.23
CA ARG A 29 -9.59 9.54 9.08
C ARG A 29 -8.92 10.82 9.58
N PHE A 30 -7.91 10.67 10.42
CA PHE A 30 -7.02 11.76 10.77
C PHE A 30 -5.88 11.79 9.76
N ARG A 31 -5.55 12.98 9.24
CA ARG A 31 -4.55 13.18 8.19
C ARG A 31 -3.51 14.18 8.68
N ILE A 32 -2.25 13.79 8.60
CA ILE A 32 -1.10 14.66 8.83
C ILE A 32 -0.34 14.76 7.50
N GLU A 33 -0.04 15.96 7.03
CA GLU A 33 0.76 16.14 5.82
C GLU A 33 2.19 15.64 6.04
N THR A 34 2.73 14.91 5.07
CA THR A 34 4.11 14.42 5.13
C THR A 34 5.06 15.58 4.81
N PRO A 35 5.92 16.01 5.74
CA PRO A 35 6.96 16.99 5.43
C PRO A 35 7.88 16.47 4.32
N LYS A 36 8.47 17.37 3.51
CA LYS A 36 9.39 17.00 2.41
C LYS A 36 10.54 16.10 2.86
N VAL A 37 11.04 16.30 4.08
CA VAL A 37 12.05 15.46 4.71
C VAL A 37 11.47 14.92 6.01
N LEU A 38 11.06 13.66 6.00
CA LEU A 38 10.50 13.01 7.18
C LEU A 38 11.51 12.01 7.74
N THR A 39 12.11 12.35 8.88
CA THR A 39 13.06 11.47 9.60
C THR A 39 12.32 10.39 10.40
N PRO A 40 13.00 9.30 10.83
CA PRO A 40 12.38 8.31 11.72
C PRO A 40 11.79 8.89 12.99
N ALA A 41 12.52 9.79 13.69
CA ALA A 41 12.02 10.42 14.90
C ALA A 41 10.77 11.30 14.67
N ALA A 42 10.76 12.06 13.56
CA ALA A 42 9.60 12.88 13.20
C ALA A 42 8.38 12.02 12.83
N LEU A 43 8.57 10.93 12.08
CA LEU A 43 7.49 9.98 11.78
C LEU A 43 6.95 9.31 13.04
N ALA A 44 7.82 8.92 13.97
CA ALA A 44 7.42 8.34 15.25
C ALA A 44 6.59 9.33 16.09
N LYS A 45 6.95 10.63 16.07
CA LYS A 45 6.16 11.69 16.70
C LYS A 45 4.76 11.79 16.08
N HIS A 46 4.63 11.75 14.76
CA HIS A 46 3.32 11.78 14.10
C HIS A 46 2.48 10.52 14.37
N ALA A 47 3.11 9.35 14.48
CA ALA A 47 2.41 8.14 14.92
C ALA A 47 1.86 8.30 16.36
N ALA A 48 2.64 8.89 17.27
CA ALA A 48 2.20 9.18 18.63
C ALA A 48 1.07 10.24 18.67
N GLU A 49 1.18 11.30 17.86
CA GLU A 49 0.14 12.32 17.67
C GLU A 49 -1.16 11.69 17.19
N MET A 50 -1.10 10.75 16.25
CA MET A 50 -2.25 10.02 15.74
C MET A 50 -2.89 9.12 16.81
N ALA A 51 -2.07 8.40 17.58
CA ALA A 51 -2.56 7.63 18.72
C ALA A 51 -3.24 8.53 19.76
N GLN A 52 -2.65 9.69 20.07
CA GLN A 52 -3.22 10.67 21.00
C GLN A 52 -4.53 11.26 20.50
N HIS A 53 -4.63 11.61 19.21
CA HIS A 53 -5.85 12.13 18.59
C HIS A 53 -7.05 11.21 18.83
N PHE A 54 -6.86 9.89 18.68
CA PHE A 54 -7.90 8.90 18.92
C PHE A 54 -7.96 8.41 20.38
N LYS A 55 -7.19 9.00 21.30
CA LYS A 55 -7.02 8.54 22.69
C LYS A 55 -6.69 7.03 22.76
N TRP A 56 -5.93 6.56 21.78
CA TRP A 56 -5.68 5.14 21.54
C TRP A 56 -4.61 4.60 22.48
N ARG A 57 -4.87 3.42 23.07
CA ARG A 57 -3.94 2.68 23.94
C ARG A 57 -3.80 1.20 23.55
N GLY A 58 -4.49 0.78 22.50
CA GLY A 58 -4.50 -0.60 22.03
C GLY A 58 -3.46 -0.85 20.93
N PRO A 59 -3.52 -2.01 20.29
CA PRO A 59 -2.70 -2.36 19.13
C PRO A 59 -2.76 -1.35 17.99
N ILE A 60 -1.62 -1.16 17.32
CA ILE A 60 -1.47 -0.32 16.13
C ILE A 60 -0.85 -1.15 15.01
N GLY A 61 -1.44 -1.04 13.83
CA GLY A 61 -0.85 -1.57 12.60
C GLY A 61 -0.37 -0.43 11.71
N VAL A 62 0.84 -0.54 11.19
CA VAL A 62 1.46 0.50 10.35
C VAL A 62 1.81 -0.06 8.97
N GLY A 63 1.28 0.57 7.92
CA GLY A 63 1.67 0.35 6.53
C GLY A 63 2.76 1.35 6.13
N PHE A 64 3.91 0.86 5.69
CA PHE A 64 5.09 1.67 5.35
C PHE A 64 5.51 1.46 3.88
N PRO A 65 5.89 2.53 3.16
CA PRO A 65 6.24 2.46 1.74
C PRO A 65 7.70 2.02 1.56
N GLY A 66 7.96 0.75 1.82
CA GLY A 66 9.27 0.11 1.68
C GLY A 66 9.24 -1.38 2.01
N VAL A 67 10.40 -2.02 1.88
CA VAL A 67 10.60 -3.44 2.20
C VAL A 67 10.73 -3.61 3.71
N ILE A 68 9.89 -4.48 4.28
CA ILE A 68 9.83 -4.76 5.72
C ILE A 68 10.15 -6.24 5.98
N HIS A 69 11.19 -6.52 6.75
CA HIS A 69 11.51 -7.87 7.24
C HIS A 69 11.40 -7.89 8.77
N GLY A 70 10.46 -8.69 9.31
CA GLY A 70 10.08 -8.59 10.71
C GLY A 70 9.59 -7.19 11.03
N SER A 71 10.27 -6.48 11.92
CA SER A 71 10.01 -5.07 12.24
C SER A 71 10.98 -4.08 11.58
N HIS A 72 11.96 -4.56 10.80
CA HIS A 72 13.03 -3.73 10.23
C HIS A 72 12.66 -3.20 8.84
N ILE A 73 12.99 -1.94 8.60
CA ILE A 73 12.84 -1.28 7.31
C ILE A 73 14.14 -1.44 6.52
N LEU A 74 14.06 -2.02 5.33
CA LEU A 74 15.24 -2.29 4.49
C LEU A 74 15.38 -1.33 3.31
N THR A 75 14.29 -0.72 2.86
CA THR A 75 14.31 0.27 1.77
C THR A 75 13.48 1.49 2.13
N SER A 76 13.85 2.63 1.53
CA SER A 76 13.20 3.92 1.75
C SER A 76 13.33 4.79 0.50
N ALA A 77 12.66 4.39 -0.58
CA ALA A 77 12.79 5.07 -1.88
C ALA A 77 12.25 6.51 -1.86
N ASN A 78 11.15 6.74 -1.13
CA ASN A 78 10.43 8.03 -1.10
C ASN A 78 10.49 8.74 0.26
N LEU A 79 11.19 8.17 1.24
CA LEU A 79 11.36 8.72 2.59
C LEU A 79 12.85 8.87 2.94
N HIS A 80 13.16 9.42 4.11
CA HIS A 80 14.55 9.67 4.50
C HIS A 80 15.37 8.36 4.63
N ARG A 81 16.57 8.33 4.03
CA ARG A 81 17.51 7.18 4.08
C ARG A 81 17.82 6.59 5.48
N LYS A 82 17.55 7.33 6.56
CA LYS A 82 17.78 6.90 7.95
C LYS A 82 16.77 5.84 8.40
N PHE A 83 15.74 5.56 7.59
CA PHE A 83 14.87 4.42 7.81
C PHE A 83 15.55 3.09 7.49
N ILE A 84 16.55 3.05 6.60
CA ILE A 84 17.22 1.81 6.24
C ILE A 84 17.98 1.28 7.46
N GLY A 85 17.67 0.04 7.87
CA GLY A 85 18.20 -0.60 9.07
C GLY A 85 17.49 -0.23 10.37
N CYS A 86 16.46 0.63 10.32
CA CYS A 86 15.68 0.99 11.50
C CYS A 86 14.71 -0.14 11.88
N ASP A 87 14.68 -0.51 13.15
CA ASP A 87 13.58 -1.28 13.74
C ASP A 87 12.36 -0.37 13.91
N GLY A 88 11.55 -0.27 12.86
CA GLY A 88 10.38 0.61 12.80
C GLY A 88 9.30 0.19 13.81
N GLY A 89 9.12 -1.12 14.03
CA GLY A 89 8.18 -1.63 15.03
C GLY A 89 8.54 -1.13 16.43
N LYS A 90 9.80 -1.28 16.85
CA LYS A 90 10.28 -0.78 18.14
C LYS A 90 10.21 0.73 18.24
N LEU A 91 10.63 1.45 17.20
CA LEU A 91 10.59 2.91 17.13
C LEU A 91 9.16 3.44 17.40
N PHE A 92 8.17 2.91 16.67
CA PHE A 92 6.79 3.37 16.80
C PHE A 92 6.15 2.92 18.11
N ALA A 93 6.47 1.71 18.60
CA ALA A 93 5.99 1.24 19.89
C ALA A 93 6.50 2.12 21.05
N GLN A 94 7.77 2.51 21.02
CA GLN A 94 8.36 3.40 22.03
C GLN A 94 7.72 4.79 22.04
N ALA A 95 7.39 5.34 20.87
CA ALA A 95 6.78 6.66 20.74
C ALA A 95 5.30 6.67 21.12
N THR A 96 4.54 5.65 20.69
CA THR A 96 3.09 5.56 20.94
C THR A 96 2.72 4.95 22.28
N LYS A 97 3.67 4.25 22.93
CA LYS A 97 3.44 3.41 24.13
C LYS A 97 2.38 2.32 23.88
N CYS A 98 2.26 1.87 22.64
CA CYS A 98 1.30 0.85 22.21
C CYS A 98 2.04 -0.33 21.54
N PRO A 99 1.46 -1.54 21.52
CA PRO A 99 1.93 -2.61 20.65
C PRO A 99 1.83 -2.20 19.19
N VAL A 100 2.91 -2.35 18.43
CA VAL A 100 2.96 -1.97 17.01
C VAL A 100 3.39 -3.14 16.16
N THR A 101 2.70 -3.36 15.04
CA THR A 101 3.21 -4.14 13.92
C THR A 101 3.51 -3.23 12.73
N LEU A 102 4.43 -3.67 11.87
CA LEU A 102 4.83 -2.96 10.67
C LEU A 102 4.67 -3.88 9.46
N THR A 103 4.13 -3.35 8.37
CA THR A 103 4.00 -4.07 7.10
C THR A 103 4.23 -3.13 5.93
N ASN A 104 4.46 -3.70 4.75
CA ASN A 104 4.53 -2.93 3.51
C ASN A 104 3.14 -2.36 3.16
N ASP A 105 3.08 -1.14 2.63
CA ASP A 105 1.84 -0.44 2.28
C ASP A 105 1.00 -1.16 1.20
N ALA A 106 1.64 -1.72 0.18
CA ALA A 106 0.96 -2.53 -0.82
C ALA A 106 0.45 -3.85 -0.25
N ALA A 107 1.20 -4.48 0.66
CA ALA A 107 0.75 -5.68 1.37
C ALA A 107 -0.44 -5.36 2.29
N ALA A 108 -0.44 -4.22 2.98
CA ALA A 108 -1.61 -3.73 3.71
C ALA A 108 -2.81 -3.61 2.76
N ALA A 109 -2.67 -2.88 1.65
CA ALA A 109 -3.76 -2.75 0.68
C ALA A 109 -4.26 -4.12 0.17
N ALA A 110 -3.36 -5.07 -0.07
CA ALA A 110 -3.71 -6.44 -0.45
C ALA A 110 -4.47 -7.19 0.65
N LEU A 111 -4.07 -7.08 1.91
CA LEU A 111 -4.80 -7.68 3.04
C LEU A 111 -6.24 -7.18 3.08
N ALA A 112 -6.46 -5.87 2.92
CA ALA A 112 -7.81 -5.30 2.90
C ALA A 112 -8.63 -5.82 1.70
N GLU A 113 -8.06 -5.78 0.49
CA GLU A 113 -8.76 -6.20 -0.73
C GLU A 113 -9.07 -7.69 -0.79
N MET A 114 -8.15 -8.54 -0.30
CA MET A 114 -8.36 -9.98 -0.25
C MET A 114 -9.34 -10.39 0.86
N ARG A 115 -9.39 -9.64 1.97
CA ARG A 115 -10.29 -9.96 3.08
C ARG A 115 -11.71 -9.46 2.84
N PHE A 116 -11.85 -8.23 2.39
CA PHE A 116 -13.14 -7.53 2.34
C PHE A 116 -13.49 -6.96 0.96
N GLY A 117 -12.49 -6.76 0.10
CA GLY A 117 -12.62 -5.99 -1.13
C GLY A 117 -12.85 -6.82 -2.40
N ALA A 118 -12.15 -6.45 -3.47
CA ALA A 118 -12.30 -7.03 -4.80
C ALA A 118 -11.78 -8.48 -4.89
N GLY A 119 -10.86 -8.87 -4.01
CA GLY A 119 -10.31 -10.23 -3.94
C GLY A 119 -11.02 -11.14 -2.95
N ARG A 120 -12.10 -10.68 -2.29
CA ARG A 120 -12.84 -11.47 -1.31
C ARG A 120 -13.32 -12.79 -1.93
N ASN A 121 -13.07 -13.88 -1.21
CA ASN A 121 -13.38 -15.26 -1.61
C ASN A 121 -12.62 -15.77 -2.85
N PHE A 122 -11.72 -14.96 -3.44
CA PHE A 122 -10.87 -15.42 -4.53
C PHE A 122 -9.63 -16.11 -3.97
N LYS A 123 -9.40 -17.37 -4.35
CA LYS A 123 -8.28 -18.19 -3.87
C LYS A 123 -7.14 -18.32 -4.89
N GLY A 124 -7.46 -18.08 -6.16
CA GLY A 124 -6.51 -18.12 -7.26
C GLY A 124 -5.42 -17.05 -7.14
N LYS A 125 -4.41 -17.17 -8.01
CA LYS A 125 -3.24 -16.29 -7.97
C LYS A 125 -3.63 -14.86 -8.34
N THR A 126 -3.48 -13.96 -7.39
CA THR A 126 -3.90 -12.55 -7.53
C THR A 126 -2.71 -11.64 -7.43
N LEU A 127 -2.55 -10.75 -8.41
CA LEU A 127 -1.59 -9.66 -8.35
C LEU A 127 -2.32 -8.38 -7.93
N LEU A 128 -1.91 -7.78 -6.82
CA LEU A 128 -2.35 -6.45 -6.42
C LEU A 128 -1.29 -5.43 -6.81
N LEU A 129 -1.71 -4.36 -7.49
CA LEU A 129 -0.87 -3.22 -7.85
C LEU A 129 -1.48 -1.94 -7.30
N THR A 130 -0.72 -1.16 -6.53
CA THR A 130 -1.13 0.19 -6.12
C THR A 130 -0.44 1.22 -7.00
N LEU A 131 -1.23 2.08 -7.65
CA LEU A 131 -0.70 3.09 -8.57
C LEU A 131 -0.83 4.49 -7.96
N GLY A 132 0.30 5.07 -7.55
CA GLY A 132 0.37 6.36 -6.86
C GLY A 132 1.60 7.16 -7.28
N THR A 133 2.35 7.67 -6.30
CA THR A 133 3.67 8.29 -6.52
C THR A 133 4.64 7.28 -7.14
N GLY A 134 4.62 6.04 -6.63
CA GLY A 134 5.30 4.88 -7.20
C GLY A 134 4.31 3.79 -7.62
N ILE A 135 4.81 2.57 -7.68
CA ILE A 135 4.01 1.35 -7.92
C ILE A 135 4.31 0.36 -6.79
N GLY A 136 3.34 0.16 -5.91
CA GLY A 136 3.40 -0.89 -4.91
C GLY A 136 2.82 -2.19 -5.45
N SER A 137 3.30 -3.33 -4.96
CA SER A 137 2.82 -4.62 -5.45
C SER A 137 2.76 -5.69 -4.38
N SER A 138 1.83 -6.63 -4.53
CA SER A 138 1.78 -7.84 -3.70
C SER A 138 1.19 -9.00 -4.48
N LEU A 139 1.78 -10.18 -4.31
CA LEU A 139 1.25 -11.43 -4.83
C LEU A 139 0.40 -12.09 -3.74
N CYS A 140 -0.81 -12.51 -4.09
CA CYS A 140 -1.71 -13.20 -3.16
C CYS A 140 -2.08 -14.58 -3.70
N TYR A 141 -2.09 -15.59 -2.84
CA TYR A 141 -2.47 -16.96 -3.21
C TYR A 141 -3.00 -17.69 -1.99
N HIS A 142 -4.20 -18.30 -2.08
CA HIS A 142 -4.89 -18.94 -0.96
C HIS A 142 -5.00 -18.10 0.33
N GLY A 143 -5.09 -16.77 0.22
CA GLY A 143 -5.18 -15.86 1.38
C GLY A 143 -3.84 -15.51 2.03
N LEU A 144 -2.73 -16.04 1.51
CA LEU A 144 -1.40 -15.52 1.76
C LEU A 144 -1.21 -14.23 0.95
N VAL A 145 -0.50 -13.28 1.53
CA VAL A 145 -0.10 -12.01 0.90
C VAL A 145 1.41 -11.92 1.01
N VAL A 146 2.08 -11.79 -0.13
CA VAL A 146 3.52 -11.67 -0.23
C VAL A 146 3.82 -10.27 -0.80
N PRO A 147 4.43 -9.36 -0.03
CA PRO A 147 4.87 -8.07 -0.55
C PRO A 147 5.89 -8.27 -1.67
N CYS A 148 5.83 -7.41 -2.69
CA CYS A 148 6.74 -7.43 -3.82
C CYS A 148 7.13 -5.99 -4.21
N GLU A 149 8.22 -5.85 -4.95
CA GLU A 149 8.74 -4.54 -5.42
C GLU A 149 8.73 -4.45 -6.95
N PHE A 150 7.64 -4.90 -7.60
CA PHE A 150 7.55 -4.91 -9.06
C PHE A 150 7.56 -3.52 -9.69
N GLY A 151 7.32 -2.45 -8.92
CA GLY A 151 7.50 -1.07 -9.37
C GLY A 151 8.93 -0.72 -9.78
N HIS A 152 9.90 -1.48 -9.26
CA HIS A 152 11.34 -1.32 -9.53
C HIS A 152 11.87 -2.20 -10.66
N LEU A 153 11.01 -2.97 -11.33
CA LEU A 153 11.38 -3.66 -12.57
C LEU A 153 11.92 -2.66 -13.59
N GLN A 154 12.97 -3.07 -14.31
CA GLN A 154 13.67 -2.18 -15.24
C GLN A 154 12.93 -2.14 -16.59
N ILE A 155 12.48 -0.95 -16.98
CA ILE A 155 11.99 -0.63 -18.32
C ILE A 155 12.98 0.38 -18.91
N LYS A 156 13.63 0.03 -20.03
CA LYS A 156 14.62 0.90 -20.69
C LYS A 156 15.72 1.38 -19.72
N GLY A 157 16.23 0.47 -18.87
CA GLY A 157 17.29 0.74 -17.90
C GLY A 157 16.89 1.65 -16.73
N LYS A 158 15.60 1.88 -16.49
CA LYS A 158 15.10 2.66 -15.36
C LYS A 158 13.91 1.96 -14.69
N SER A 159 13.69 2.24 -13.41
CA SER A 159 12.52 1.77 -12.63
C SER A 159 11.20 2.02 -13.37
N ALA A 160 10.33 1.01 -13.47
CA ALA A 160 9.04 1.05 -14.16
C ALA A 160 8.15 2.20 -13.67
N GLU A 161 8.21 2.52 -12.37
CA GLU A 161 7.45 3.62 -11.78
C GLU A 161 7.75 4.98 -12.43
N ARG A 162 8.93 5.17 -13.02
CA ARG A 162 9.26 6.40 -13.75
C ARG A 162 8.45 6.55 -15.04
N PHE A 163 7.89 5.47 -15.57
CA PHE A 163 7.12 5.48 -16.80
C PHE A 163 5.62 5.32 -16.55
N VAL A 164 5.25 4.34 -15.71
CA VAL A 164 3.87 3.85 -15.62
C VAL A 164 3.18 4.08 -14.27
N SER A 165 3.80 4.78 -13.32
CA SER A 165 3.09 5.24 -12.11
C SER A 165 2.03 6.31 -12.44
N ALA A 166 1.09 6.53 -11.52
CA ALA A 166 0.09 7.58 -11.68
C ALA A 166 0.72 9.00 -11.68
N ALA A 167 1.80 9.19 -10.91
CA ALA A 167 2.59 10.42 -10.94
C ALA A 167 3.34 10.59 -12.26
N ALA A 168 3.88 9.51 -12.85
CA ALA A 168 4.53 9.57 -14.16
C ALA A 168 3.57 10.01 -15.27
N ARG A 169 2.30 9.55 -15.25
CA ARG A 169 1.26 10.04 -16.17
C ARG A 169 1.13 11.55 -16.15
N LYS A 170 1.04 12.14 -14.94
CA LYS A 170 0.89 13.59 -14.75
C LYS A 170 2.14 14.34 -15.16
N ARG A 171 3.32 13.89 -14.71
CA ARG A 171 4.62 14.54 -14.99
C ARG A 171 4.93 14.56 -16.49
N ARG A 172 4.53 13.52 -17.22
CA ARG A 172 4.74 13.38 -18.67
C ARG A 172 3.54 13.88 -19.50
N ASP A 173 2.55 14.49 -18.84
CA ASP A 173 1.30 14.98 -19.43
C ASP A 173 0.64 14.01 -20.42
N LEU A 174 0.46 12.76 -20.00
CA LEU A 174 -0.09 11.72 -20.87
C LEU A 174 -1.62 11.65 -20.77
N SER A 175 -2.25 11.48 -21.93
CA SER A 175 -3.65 11.07 -22.02
C SER A 175 -3.86 9.70 -21.37
N TRP A 176 -5.08 9.45 -20.91
CA TRP A 176 -5.44 8.16 -20.31
C TRP A 176 -5.24 6.97 -21.26
N ALA A 177 -5.50 7.18 -22.56
CA ALA A 177 -5.30 6.15 -23.57
C ALA A 177 -3.82 5.81 -23.75
N LYS A 178 -2.95 6.82 -23.88
CA LYS A 178 -1.51 6.61 -24.07
C LYS A 178 -0.90 5.95 -22.84
N TRP A 179 -1.16 6.49 -21.66
CA TRP A 179 -0.66 5.91 -20.42
C TRP A 179 -1.24 4.52 -20.12
N GLY A 180 -2.51 4.29 -20.42
CA GLY A 180 -3.14 2.98 -20.27
C GLY A 180 -2.48 1.90 -21.14
N LYS A 181 -2.09 2.24 -22.38
CA LYS A 181 -1.33 1.33 -23.24
C LYS A 181 0.04 0.98 -22.65
N GLU A 182 0.80 1.99 -22.21
CA GLU A 182 2.12 1.79 -21.57
C GLU A 182 2.01 0.97 -20.27
N LEU A 183 1.01 1.26 -19.44
CA LEU A 183 0.73 0.47 -18.23
C LEU A 183 0.33 -0.97 -18.57
N GLY A 184 -0.46 -1.16 -19.63
CA GLY A 184 -0.84 -2.47 -20.14
C GLY A 184 0.35 -3.31 -20.60
N GLU A 185 1.33 -2.71 -21.27
CA GLU A 185 2.59 -3.37 -21.66
C GLU A 185 3.36 -3.86 -20.43
N TYR A 186 3.53 -2.99 -19.42
CA TYR A 186 4.16 -3.37 -18.16
C TYR A 186 3.42 -4.51 -17.45
N ILE A 187 2.08 -4.43 -17.36
CA ILE A 187 1.27 -5.48 -16.74
C ILE A 187 1.42 -6.80 -17.51
N ARG A 188 1.42 -6.80 -18.84
CA ARG A 188 1.62 -8.03 -19.64
C ARG A 188 2.97 -8.69 -19.37
N SER A 189 4.03 -7.91 -19.14
CA SER A 189 5.32 -8.48 -18.71
C SER A 189 5.20 -9.19 -17.36
N LEU A 190 4.44 -8.63 -16.41
CA LEU A 190 4.15 -9.31 -15.15
C LEU A 190 3.30 -10.57 -15.35
N GLU A 191 2.33 -10.55 -16.27
CA GLU A 191 1.50 -11.71 -16.57
C GLU A 191 2.32 -12.88 -17.11
N GLN A 192 3.32 -12.62 -17.95
CA GLN A 192 4.19 -13.66 -18.51
C GLN A 192 5.04 -14.36 -17.45
N ILE A 193 5.40 -13.65 -16.37
CA ILE A 193 6.24 -14.18 -15.28
C ILE A 193 5.38 -14.84 -14.20
N LEU A 194 4.34 -14.13 -13.75
CA LEU A 194 3.59 -14.53 -12.57
C LEU A 194 2.39 -15.41 -12.88
N TRP A 195 1.85 -15.32 -14.10
CA TRP A 195 0.61 -16.00 -14.49
C TRP A 195 -0.54 -15.79 -13.50
N PRO A 196 -0.92 -14.54 -13.15
CA PRO A 196 -2.04 -14.30 -12.27
C PRO A 196 -3.36 -14.60 -13.00
N GLU A 197 -4.39 -14.93 -12.23
CA GLU A 197 -5.77 -15.09 -12.70
C GLU A 197 -6.57 -13.80 -12.51
N LEU A 198 -6.24 -13.05 -11.45
CA LEU A 198 -6.86 -11.78 -11.09
C LEU A 198 -5.79 -10.70 -10.89
N ILE A 199 -6.06 -9.50 -11.38
CA ILE A 199 -5.28 -8.30 -11.12
C ILE A 199 -6.18 -7.27 -10.47
N ILE A 200 -5.82 -6.83 -9.26
CA ILE A 200 -6.52 -5.77 -8.54
C ILE A 200 -5.67 -4.51 -8.63
N ILE A 201 -6.19 -3.46 -9.27
CA ILE A 201 -5.52 -2.17 -9.37
C ILE A 201 -6.09 -1.21 -8.32
N GLY A 202 -5.28 -0.89 -7.33
CA GLY A 202 -5.55 0.09 -6.27
C GLY A 202 -4.80 1.41 -6.44
N GLY A 203 -4.67 2.13 -5.33
CA GLY A 203 -4.17 3.51 -5.31
C GLY A 203 -5.21 4.52 -5.81
N GLY A 204 -4.99 5.81 -5.57
CA GLY A 204 -6.00 6.85 -5.83
C GLY A 204 -6.46 6.93 -7.30
N VAL A 205 -5.61 6.51 -8.26
CA VAL A 205 -5.97 6.49 -9.68
C VAL A 205 -6.99 5.42 -10.05
N SER A 206 -7.15 4.37 -9.25
CA SER A 206 -8.10 3.27 -9.49
C SER A 206 -9.55 3.75 -9.54
N ALA A 207 -9.89 4.84 -8.85
CA ALA A 207 -11.19 5.51 -8.94
C ALA A 207 -11.51 6.05 -10.36
N LYS A 208 -10.51 6.14 -11.24
CA LYS A 208 -10.65 6.52 -12.65
C LYS A 208 -10.43 5.33 -13.60
N SER A 209 -10.58 4.09 -13.12
CA SER A 209 -10.40 2.84 -13.88
C SER A 209 -11.05 2.87 -15.27
N ARG A 210 -12.30 3.34 -15.38
CA ARG A 210 -13.03 3.47 -16.66
C ARG A 210 -12.29 4.26 -17.73
N LYS A 211 -11.40 5.19 -17.34
CA LYS A 211 -10.62 6.00 -18.29
C LYS A 211 -9.44 5.26 -18.91
N PHE A 212 -8.92 4.21 -18.27
CA PHE A 212 -7.67 3.57 -18.72
C PHE A 212 -7.72 2.04 -18.83
N PHE A 213 -8.60 1.36 -18.10
CA PHE A 213 -8.78 -0.10 -18.16
C PHE A 213 -9.01 -0.63 -19.59
N PRO A 214 -9.80 0.04 -20.45
CA PRO A 214 -9.99 -0.43 -21.84
C PRO A 214 -8.70 -0.55 -22.66
N TYR A 215 -7.62 0.12 -22.24
CA TYR A 215 -6.35 0.14 -22.96
C TYR A 215 -5.31 -0.85 -22.41
N LEU A 216 -5.57 -1.51 -21.27
CA LEU A 216 -4.61 -2.40 -20.62
C LEU A 216 -4.36 -3.67 -21.45
N LYS A 217 -5.41 -4.26 -22.04
CA LYS A 217 -5.37 -5.53 -22.81
C LYS A 217 -4.57 -6.62 -22.09
N THR A 218 -5.13 -7.16 -21.01
CA THR A 218 -4.55 -8.21 -20.16
C THR A 218 -5.22 -9.56 -20.42
N ARG A 219 -4.53 -10.65 -20.09
CA ARG A 219 -5.10 -12.00 -20.09
C ARG A 219 -5.93 -12.26 -18.83
N ALA A 220 -5.36 -11.92 -17.67
CA ALA A 220 -5.99 -11.99 -16.37
C ALA A 220 -7.13 -10.99 -16.27
N LYS A 221 -8.12 -11.32 -15.44
CA LYS A 221 -9.22 -10.41 -15.14
C LYS A 221 -8.67 -9.21 -14.36
N VAL A 222 -8.95 -7.99 -14.83
CA VAL A 222 -8.54 -6.77 -14.12
C VAL A 222 -9.76 -6.09 -13.49
N VAL A 223 -9.65 -5.75 -12.21
CA VAL A 223 -10.70 -5.04 -11.46
C VAL A 223 -10.11 -3.89 -10.64
N PRO A 224 -10.85 -2.79 -10.42
CA PRO A 224 -10.41 -1.77 -9.47
C PRO A 224 -10.54 -2.29 -8.04
N ALA A 225 -9.63 -1.85 -7.16
CA ALA A 225 -9.75 -2.05 -5.72
C ALA A 225 -11.04 -1.42 -5.17
N LYS A 226 -11.67 -2.05 -4.16
CA LYS A 226 -12.90 -1.54 -3.54
C LYS A 226 -12.65 -0.52 -2.42
N PHE A 227 -11.60 -0.70 -1.64
CA PHE A 227 -11.26 0.16 -0.50
C PHE A 227 -10.55 1.46 -0.91
N LEU A 228 -10.11 1.59 -2.17
CA LEU A 228 -9.50 2.80 -2.72
C LEU A 228 -8.42 3.39 -1.78
N ASN A 229 -8.73 4.50 -1.12
CA ASN A 229 -7.82 5.26 -0.26
C ASN A 229 -7.78 4.77 1.20
N GLU A 230 -8.66 3.84 1.57
CA GLU A 230 -8.78 3.26 2.92
C GLU A 230 -8.07 1.91 3.04
N ALA A 231 -7.69 1.31 1.90
CA ALA A 231 -7.08 -0.02 1.85
C ALA A 231 -5.81 -0.10 2.72
N GLY A 232 -4.97 0.94 2.71
CA GLY A 232 -3.77 1.00 3.54
C GLY A 232 -4.08 1.00 5.04
N ILE A 233 -5.08 1.79 5.48
CA ILE A 233 -5.47 1.88 6.91
C ILE A 233 -6.04 0.54 7.40
N VAL A 234 -7.03 0.00 6.66
CA VAL A 234 -7.69 -1.26 7.01
C VAL A 234 -6.70 -2.42 6.97
N GLY A 235 -5.86 -2.44 5.94
CA GLY A 235 -4.81 -3.42 5.73
C GLY A 235 -3.74 -3.44 6.81
N ALA A 236 -3.27 -2.26 7.20
CA ALA A 236 -2.32 -2.10 8.29
C ALA A 236 -2.92 -2.61 9.59
N ALA A 237 -4.18 -2.28 9.89
CA ALA A 237 -4.86 -2.82 11.06
C ALA A 237 -4.96 -4.36 11.04
N LEU A 238 -5.20 -4.97 9.87
CA LEU A 238 -5.26 -6.43 9.70
C LEU A 238 -3.91 -7.13 9.88
N SER A 239 -2.78 -6.47 9.65
CA SER A 239 -1.46 -7.12 9.73
C SER A 239 -1.07 -7.48 11.17
N PHE A 240 -1.66 -6.84 12.18
CA PHE A 240 -1.34 -7.09 13.59
C PHE A 240 -1.57 -8.54 14.03
N ASN A 241 -2.59 -9.20 13.47
CA ASN A 241 -2.95 -10.57 13.83
C ASN A 241 -2.15 -11.65 13.08
N ARG A 242 -1.15 -11.30 12.25
CA ARG A 242 -0.38 -12.28 11.44
C ARG A 242 1.02 -12.59 12.00
N HIS A 243 1.42 -11.95 13.09
CA HIS A 243 2.75 -12.11 13.71
C HIS A 243 2.68 -12.62 15.16
N GLY A 244 1.52 -13.13 15.59
CA GLY A 244 1.33 -13.80 16.88
C GLY A 244 1.23 -15.30 16.72
#